data_AF-R1G622-F1
#
_entry.id   AF-R1G622-F1
#
_cell.length_a   1.000
_cell.length_b   1.000
_cell.length_c   1.000
_cell.angle_alpha   90.00
_cell.angle_beta   90.00
_cell.angle_gamma   90.00
#
_symmetry.space_group_name_H-M   'P 1'
#
loop_
_entity.id
_entity.type
_entity.pdbx_description
1 polymer ?
#
loop_
_entity_poly.entity_id
_entity_poly.type
_entity_poly.pdbx_seq_one_letter_code
_entity_poly.pdbx_strand_id
1 'polypeptide(L)'
;MQVMLSPAENDLYSASHVEISFRDEYLSRADMWRFAISELSGKTVYKGQKLLFMGTIKATVKNVFVDGQTTHSAYFSTITKPVFRSESARYVLFIQMSKEMWNFDTEGSGEIMFNKVINGFLPDLFKRWQRLDAKHLVTIIMFTRMQKNFGLSSVMSL
;
A
#
# COMPACT_ATOMS: atom_id res chain seq x y z
N MET A 1 -20.36 39.22 13.54
CA MET A 1 -19.97 37.89 14.05
C MET A 1 -18.50 37.98 14.41
N GLN A 2 -18.15 37.88 15.70
CA GLN A 2 -16.79 38.07 16.18
C GLN A 2 -16.20 36.68 16.49
N VAL A 3 -15.04 36.36 15.91
CA VAL A 3 -14.36 35.07 16.10
C VAL A 3 -13.21 35.29 17.07
N MET A 4 -13.18 34.52 18.16
CA MET A 4 -12.08 34.53 19.12
C MET A 4 -11.01 33.53 18.66
N LEU A 5 -9.78 34.01 18.47
CA LEU A 5 -8.64 33.16 18.14
C LEU A 5 -7.84 32.90 19.42
N SER A 6 -7.52 31.64 19.68
CA SER A 6 -6.57 31.24 20.72
C SER A 6 -5.32 30.63 20.08
N PRO A 7 -4.12 30.88 20.62
CA PRO A 7 -2.91 30.17 20.19
C PRO A 7 -3.07 28.67 20.45
N ALA A 8 -2.68 27.84 19.48
CA ALA A 8 -2.59 26.40 19.66
C ALA A 8 -1.19 26.03 20.17
N GLU A 9 -1.11 25.20 21.20
CA GLU A 9 0.18 24.68 21.69
C GLU A 9 0.75 23.66 20.70
N ASN A 10 1.92 23.95 20.14
CA ASN A 10 2.52 23.10 19.10
C ASN A 10 2.76 21.67 19.57
N ASP A 11 3.06 21.45 20.85
CA ASP A 11 3.37 20.12 21.39
C ASP A 11 2.12 19.23 21.42
N LEU A 12 0.96 19.78 21.77
CA LEU A 12 -0.32 19.05 21.82
C LEU A 12 -0.89 18.77 20.42
N TYR A 13 -0.61 19.64 19.45
CA TYR A 13 -1.13 19.51 18.07
C TYR A 13 -0.09 19.04 17.06
N SER A 14 1.04 18.50 17.54
CA SER A 14 2.07 17.91 16.69
C SER A 14 1.62 16.58 16.10
N ALA A 15 1.83 16.40 14.80
CA ALA A 15 1.58 15.13 14.14
C ALA A 15 2.57 14.07 14.66
N SER A 16 2.06 12.92 15.08
CA SER A 16 2.87 11.72 15.32
C SER A 16 3.38 11.16 14.00
N HIS A 17 2.49 11.01 13.02
CA HIS A 17 2.78 10.48 11.69
C HIS A 17 1.98 11.23 10.63
N VAL A 18 2.59 11.39 9.45
CA VAL A 18 1.92 11.98 8.29
C VAL A 18 2.12 11.08 7.09
N GLU A 19 1.02 10.57 6.56
CA GLU A 19 1.02 9.74 5.37
C GLU A 19 0.97 10.62 4.12
N ILE A 20 1.97 10.44 3.26
CA ILE A 20 2.16 11.20 2.03
C ILE A 20 2.16 10.20 0.89
N SER A 21 1.30 10.40 -0.10
CA SER A 21 1.30 9.57 -1.31
C SER A 21 1.80 10.33 -2.53
N PHE A 22 2.45 9.61 -3.43
CA PHE A 22 2.93 10.11 -4.71
C PHE A 22 2.62 9.08 -5.80
N ARG A 23 2.46 9.55 -7.04
CA ARG A 23 2.06 8.73 -8.18
C ARG A 23 2.79 9.19 -9.43
N ASP A 24 3.07 8.24 -10.32
CA ASP A 24 3.67 8.45 -11.65
C ASP A 24 5.08 9.08 -11.59
N GLU A 25 5.70 9.11 -10.41
CA GLU A 25 7.01 9.71 -10.14
C GLU A 25 7.89 8.76 -9.34
N TYR A 26 9.20 8.82 -9.56
CA TYR A 26 10.18 8.11 -8.75
C TYR A 26 10.75 9.04 -7.68
N LEU A 27 10.64 8.63 -6.42
CA LEU A 27 11.28 9.30 -5.29
C LEU A 27 12.27 8.36 -4.62
N SER A 28 13.53 8.79 -4.53
CA SER A 28 14.50 8.09 -3.71
C SER A 28 14.27 8.40 -2.22
N ARG A 29 14.85 7.59 -1.33
CA ARG A 29 14.81 7.86 0.12
C ARG A 29 15.46 9.21 0.48
N ALA A 30 16.46 9.64 -0.28
CA ALA A 30 17.10 10.95 -0.09
C ALA A 30 16.15 12.09 -0.47
N ASP A 31 15.38 11.94 -1.55
CA ASP A 31 14.39 12.95 -1.97
C ASP A 31 13.25 13.04 -0.96
N MET A 32 12.75 11.90 -0.48
CA MET A 32 11.74 11.83 0.58
C MET A 32 12.20 12.54 1.87
N TRP A 33 13.44 12.35 2.26
CA TRP A 33 14.02 13.01 3.43
C TRP A 33 14.11 14.53 3.23
N ARG A 34 14.65 14.98 2.10
CA ARG A 34 14.73 16.40 1.75
C ARG A 34 13.35 17.03 1.69
N PHE A 35 12.39 16.36 1.08
CA PHE A 35 11.01 16.78 1.01
C PHE A 35 10.41 17.01 2.40
N ALA A 36 10.59 16.05 3.31
CA ALA A 36 10.07 16.19 4.68
C ALA A 36 10.71 17.37 5.43
N ILE A 37 12.02 17.57 5.28
CA ILE A 37 12.72 18.66 5.97
C ILE A 37 12.42 20.02 5.34
N SER A 38 12.51 20.17 4.02
CA SER A 38 12.39 21.47 3.35
C SER A 38 10.93 21.92 3.23
N GLU A 39 10.03 21.00 2.90
CA GLU A 39 8.65 21.37 2.59
C GLU A 39 7.73 21.30 3.80
N LEU A 40 7.94 20.37 4.72
CA LEU A 40 6.99 20.10 5.79
C LEU A 40 7.45 20.61 7.16
N SER A 41 8.76 20.56 7.45
CA SER A 41 9.27 20.93 8.77
C SER A 41 8.84 22.34 9.17
N GLY A 42 8.27 22.45 10.37
CA GLY A 42 7.84 23.71 10.95
C GLY A 42 6.55 24.29 10.35
N LYS A 43 5.80 23.51 9.55
CA LYS A 43 4.54 23.95 8.94
C LYS A 43 3.37 23.08 9.39
N THR A 44 2.17 23.64 9.29
CA THR A 44 0.93 22.87 9.47
C THR A 44 0.63 22.09 8.19
N VAL A 45 0.30 20.81 8.35
CA VAL A 45 -0.13 19.93 7.27
C VAL A 45 -1.59 19.56 7.44
N TYR A 46 -2.28 19.30 6.33
CA TYR A 46 -3.69 18.90 6.37
C TYR A 46 -4.04 17.86 5.31
N LYS A 47 -5.07 17.09 5.57
CA LYS A 47 -5.56 16.04 4.67
C LYS A 47 -5.97 16.62 3.32
N GLY A 48 -5.47 16.02 2.24
CA GLY A 48 -5.72 16.47 0.87
C GLY A 48 -4.80 17.60 0.40
N GLN A 49 -3.88 18.08 1.24
CA GLN A 49 -2.89 19.07 0.84
C GLN A 49 -2.02 18.52 -0.30
N LYS A 50 -2.01 19.26 -1.42
CA LYS A 50 -1.09 19.00 -2.53
C LYS A 50 0.23 19.70 -2.23
N LEU A 51 1.31 18.94 -2.35
CA LEU A 51 2.65 19.38 -2.05
C LEU A 51 3.47 19.38 -3.34
N LEU A 52 4.20 20.46 -3.56
CA LEU A 52 5.10 20.64 -4.69
C LEU A 52 6.53 20.63 -4.18
N PHE A 53 7.38 19.80 -4.77
CA PHE A 53 8.81 19.78 -4.45
C PHE A 53 9.63 19.88 -5.74
N MET A 54 10.64 20.75 -5.71
CA MET A 54 11.51 21.05 -6.86
C MET A 54 10.75 21.39 -8.15
N GLY A 55 9.57 22.01 -8.02
CA GLY A 55 8.74 22.45 -9.16
C GLY A 55 8.01 21.34 -9.93
N THR A 56 8.31 20.06 -9.69
CA THR A 56 7.79 18.94 -10.50
C THR A 56 7.09 17.88 -9.66
N ILE A 57 7.63 17.56 -8.49
CA ILE A 57 7.15 16.43 -7.68
C ILE A 57 5.83 16.81 -7.02
N LYS A 58 4.77 16.07 -7.37
CA LYS A 58 3.43 16.21 -6.80
C LYS A 58 3.18 15.08 -5.82
N ALA A 59 3.13 15.42 -4.54
CA ALA A 59 2.70 14.50 -3.50
C ALA A 59 1.43 15.03 -2.82
N THR A 60 0.68 14.15 -2.16
CA THR A 60 -0.56 14.52 -1.47
C THR A 60 -0.54 13.95 -0.05
N VAL A 61 -0.88 14.78 0.93
CA VAL A 61 -1.10 14.32 2.31
C VAL A 61 -2.40 13.52 2.35
N LYS A 62 -2.32 12.22 2.65
CA LYS A 62 -3.49 11.33 2.70
C LYS A 62 -4.11 11.27 4.07
N ASN A 63 -3.28 11.13 5.10
CA ASN A 63 -3.73 11.02 6.48
C ASN A 63 -2.74 11.74 7.39
N VAL A 64 -3.28 12.38 8.42
CA VAL A 64 -2.52 13.05 9.48
C VAL A 64 -2.94 12.37 10.78
N PHE A 65 -1.95 12.03 11.62
CA PHE A 65 -2.20 11.32 12.87
C PHE A 65 -1.62 12.09 14.04
N VAL A 66 -2.42 12.32 15.08
CA VAL A 66 -1.98 12.83 16.39
C VAL A 66 -2.26 11.72 17.41
N ASP A 67 -1.23 11.25 18.11
CA ASP A 67 -1.33 10.14 19.08
C ASP A 67 -2.09 8.91 18.57
N GLY A 68 -1.81 8.52 17.32
CA GLY A 68 -2.46 7.37 16.67
C GLY A 68 -3.88 7.62 16.15
N GLN A 69 -4.49 8.77 16.46
CA GLN A 69 -5.81 9.15 15.98
C GLN A 69 -5.72 9.98 14.69
N THR A 70 -6.59 9.68 13.73
CA THR A 70 -6.66 10.46 12.49
C THR A 70 -7.26 11.85 12.74
N THR A 71 -6.55 12.88 12.33
CA THR A 71 -7.01 14.28 12.39
C THR A 71 -7.05 14.90 10.99
N HIS A 72 -7.73 16.03 10.85
CA HIS A 72 -7.79 16.76 9.58
C HIS A 72 -6.50 17.54 9.30
N SER A 73 -5.85 18.04 10.35
CA SER A 73 -4.62 18.83 10.28
C SER A 73 -3.81 18.70 11.56
N ALA A 74 -2.52 18.97 11.48
CA ALA A 74 -1.61 19.00 12.62
C ALA A 74 -0.32 19.75 12.25
N TYR A 75 0.46 20.12 13.27
CA TYR A 75 1.77 20.71 13.09
C TYR A 75 2.84 19.65 12.77
N PHE A 76 3.65 19.87 11.75
CA PHE A 76 4.75 18.97 11.41
C PHE A 76 6.01 19.40 12.15
N SER A 77 6.26 18.77 13.29
CA SER A 77 7.40 19.06 14.16
C SER A 77 8.61 18.19 13.80
N THR A 78 9.73 18.41 14.50
CA THR A 78 10.98 17.66 14.31
C THR A 78 10.85 16.18 14.69
N ILE A 79 9.84 15.82 15.48
CA ILE A 79 9.56 14.44 15.90
C ILE A 79 8.51 13.74 15.02
N THR A 80 7.84 14.47 14.14
CA THR A 80 6.83 13.91 13.23
C THR A 80 7.48 12.93 12.26
N LYS A 81 6.88 11.73 12.13
CA LYS A 81 7.37 10.68 11.23
C LYS A 81 6.63 10.72 9.89
N PRO A 82 7.29 11.11 8.79
CA PRO A 82 6.68 11.04 7.47
C PRO A 82 6.64 9.59 6.97
N VAL A 83 5.51 9.18 6.41
CA VAL A 83 5.30 7.86 5.80
C VAL A 83 4.97 8.04 4.34
N PHE A 84 5.92 7.76 3.46
CA PHE A 84 5.75 7.87 2.02
C PHE A 84 5.17 6.58 1.43
N ARG A 85 4.15 6.70 0.59
CA ARG A 85 3.53 5.58 -0.14
C ARG A 85 3.43 5.88 -1.63
N SER A 86 3.90 4.93 -2.45
CA SER A 86 3.74 5.02 -3.89
C SER A 86 2.39 4.43 -4.32
N GLU A 87 1.62 5.21 -5.09
CA GLU A 87 0.42 4.74 -5.77
C GLU A 87 0.73 4.22 -7.19
N SER A 88 2.01 4.04 -7.53
CA SER A 88 2.49 3.55 -8.83
C SER A 88 3.61 2.51 -8.70
N ALA A 89 3.47 1.61 -7.72
CA ALA A 89 4.43 0.54 -7.45
C ALA A 89 4.40 -0.60 -8.49
N ARG A 90 5.51 -1.33 -8.60
CA ARG A 90 5.63 -2.57 -9.38
C ARG A 90 5.43 -3.78 -8.45
N TYR A 91 4.45 -4.63 -8.75
CA TYR A 91 4.12 -5.83 -7.99
C TYR A 91 4.43 -7.10 -8.80
N VAL A 92 5.01 -8.10 -8.12
CA VAL A 92 5.16 -9.46 -8.66
C VAL A 92 4.36 -10.41 -7.76
N LEU A 93 3.27 -10.95 -8.30
CA LEU A 93 2.38 -11.86 -7.60
C LEU A 93 2.75 -13.30 -7.96
N PHE A 94 3.14 -14.08 -6.95
CA PHE A 94 3.43 -15.50 -7.11
C PHE A 94 2.20 -16.32 -6.70
N ILE A 95 1.69 -17.12 -7.62
CA ILE A 95 0.56 -18.02 -7.38
C ILE A 95 1.04 -19.45 -7.52
N GLN A 96 1.15 -20.15 -6.39
CA GLN A 96 1.54 -21.55 -6.38
C GLN A 96 0.34 -22.43 -6.73
N MET A 97 0.43 -23.15 -7.83
CA MET A 97 -0.54 -24.13 -8.28
C MET A 97 -0.24 -25.49 -7.63
N SER A 98 -1.00 -25.86 -6.60
CA SER A 98 -0.91 -27.15 -5.89
C SER A 98 -2.15 -28.02 -6.11
N LYS A 99 -2.07 -29.32 -5.82
CA LYS A 99 -3.21 -30.24 -5.99
C LYS A 99 -4.41 -29.81 -5.13
N GLU A 100 -4.14 -29.29 -3.94
CA GLU A 100 -5.13 -28.80 -2.98
C GLU A 100 -5.97 -27.65 -3.54
N MET A 101 -5.46 -26.89 -4.53
CA MET A 101 -6.23 -25.82 -5.16
C MET A 101 -7.48 -26.30 -5.92
N TRP A 102 -7.48 -27.57 -6.33
CA TRP A 102 -8.62 -28.23 -6.97
C TRP A 102 -9.59 -28.89 -5.98
N ASN A 103 -9.27 -28.87 -4.68
CA ASN A 103 -10.19 -29.34 -3.66
C ASN A 103 -11.22 -28.25 -3.35
N PHE A 104 -12.41 -28.69 -2.94
CA PHE A 104 -13.41 -27.79 -2.39
C PHE A 104 -12.89 -27.13 -1.12
N ASP A 105 -13.24 -25.86 -0.99
CA ASP A 105 -12.98 -25.11 0.20
C ASP A 105 -13.68 -25.71 1.42
N THR A 106 -12.95 -25.76 2.54
CA THR A 106 -13.43 -26.37 3.79
C THR A 106 -14.49 -25.56 4.50
N GLU A 107 -14.70 -24.29 4.12
CA GLU A 107 -15.69 -23.39 4.74
C GLU A 107 -17.08 -23.48 4.09
N GLY A 108 -17.29 -24.42 3.16
CA GLY A 108 -18.63 -24.78 2.68
C GLY A 108 -19.22 -23.88 1.60
N SER A 109 -18.41 -23.02 0.95
CA SER A 109 -18.88 -22.20 -0.19
C SER A 109 -19.18 -23.04 -1.45
N GLY A 110 -18.77 -24.30 -1.49
CA GLY A 110 -18.94 -25.18 -2.65
C GLY A 110 -18.03 -24.83 -3.84
N GLU A 111 -17.09 -23.91 -3.66
CA GLU A 111 -16.12 -23.51 -4.69
C GLU A 111 -14.77 -24.17 -4.45
N ILE A 112 -14.03 -24.43 -5.52
CA ILE A 112 -12.62 -24.86 -5.42
C ILE A 112 -11.74 -23.67 -5.03
N MET A 113 -10.68 -23.91 -4.26
CA MET A 113 -9.80 -22.85 -3.76
C MET A 113 -9.19 -21.99 -4.89
N PHE A 114 -8.91 -22.58 -6.05
CA PHE A 114 -8.47 -21.84 -7.24
C PHE A 114 -9.45 -20.73 -7.64
N ASN A 115 -10.75 -21.02 -7.65
CA ASN A 115 -11.77 -20.04 -8.00
C ASN A 115 -11.86 -18.92 -6.96
N LYS A 116 -11.70 -19.21 -5.67
CA LYS A 116 -11.64 -18.17 -4.62
C LYS A 116 -10.50 -17.17 -4.87
N VAL A 117 -9.33 -17.64 -5.28
CA VAL A 117 -8.18 -16.77 -5.55
C VAL A 117 -8.40 -15.95 -6.82
N ILE A 118 -8.77 -16.62 -7.93
CA ILE A 118 -8.85 -16.00 -9.26
C ILE A 118 -10.09 -15.13 -9.43
N ASN A 119 -11.24 -15.56 -8.91
CA ASN A 119 -12.52 -14.86 -9.08
C ASN A 119 -12.93 -14.05 -7.84
N GLY A 120 -12.30 -14.27 -6.69
CA GLY A 120 -12.52 -13.50 -5.46
C GLY A 120 -11.38 -12.52 -5.19
N PHE A 121 -10.27 -13.05 -4.67
CA PHE A 121 -9.17 -12.24 -4.15
C PHE A 121 -8.56 -11.27 -5.18
N LEU A 122 -8.18 -11.75 -6.37
CA LEU A 122 -7.54 -10.89 -7.37
C LEU A 122 -8.48 -9.77 -7.87
N PRO A 123 -9.75 -10.02 -8.23
CA PRO A 123 -10.70 -8.97 -8.57
C PRO A 123 -10.89 -7.95 -7.45
N ASP A 124 -11.00 -8.40 -6.20
CA ASP A 124 -11.20 -7.49 -5.07
C ASP A 124 -9.96 -6.63 -4.79
N LEU A 125 -8.76 -7.20 -4.97
CA LEU A 125 -7.50 -6.46 -4.94
C LEU A 125 -7.45 -5.39 -6.03
N PHE A 126 -7.76 -5.75 -7.28
CA PHE A 126 -7.74 -4.81 -8.40
C PHE A 126 -8.81 -3.72 -8.28
N LYS A 127 -10.02 -4.07 -7.83
CA LYS A 127 -11.08 -3.08 -7.52
C LYS A 127 -10.62 -2.11 -6.44
N ARG A 128 -9.92 -2.59 -5.41
CA ARG A 128 -9.38 -1.70 -4.36
C ARG A 128 -8.33 -0.76 -4.92
N TRP A 129 -7.42 -1.23 -5.77
CA TRP A 129 -6.44 -0.36 -6.45
C TRP A 129 -7.12 0.67 -7.35
N GLN A 130 -8.15 0.28 -8.10
CA GLN A 130 -8.94 1.18 -8.92
C GLN A 130 -9.64 2.26 -8.08
N ARG A 131 -10.24 1.91 -6.93
CA ARG A 131 -10.86 2.89 -6.02
C ARG A 131 -9.86 3.89 -5.42
N LEU A 132 -8.62 3.46 -5.23
CA LEU A 132 -7.53 4.32 -4.79
C LEU A 132 -6.89 5.11 -5.94
N ASP A 133 -7.35 4.89 -7.18
CA ASP A 133 -6.81 5.45 -8.42
C ASP A 133 -5.30 5.14 -8.56
N ALA A 134 -4.87 3.98 -8.08
CA ALA A 134 -3.49 3.54 -8.13
C ALA A 134 -3.16 2.91 -9.48
N LYS A 135 -1.95 3.20 -10.00
CA LYS A 135 -1.46 2.77 -11.31
C LYS A 135 -0.28 1.81 -11.16
N HIS A 136 -0.58 0.60 -10.74
CA HIS A 136 0.44 -0.43 -10.51
C HIS A 136 0.81 -1.17 -11.79
N LEU A 137 2.09 -1.52 -11.93
CA LEU A 137 2.55 -2.49 -12.92
C LEU A 137 2.60 -3.86 -12.25
N VAL A 138 1.83 -4.83 -12.75
CA VAL A 138 1.64 -6.13 -12.10
C VAL A 138 2.16 -7.24 -12.99
N THR A 139 3.02 -8.09 -12.45
CA THR A 139 3.44 -9.35 -13.08
C THR A 139 2.89 -10.50 -12.27
N ILE A 140 2.13 -11.40 -12.90
CA ILE A 140 1.59 -12.59 -12.24
C ILE A 140 2.39 -13.80 -12.71
N ILE A 141 3.01 -14.51 -11.77
CA ILE A 141 3.81 -15.71 -12.00
C ILE A 141 3.06 -16.88 -11.37
N MET A 142 2.49 -17.73 -12.21
CA MET A 142 1.94 -19.02 -11.78
C MET A 142 3.02 -20.09 -11.87
N PHE A 143 3.17 -20.88 -10.82
CA PHE A 143 4.19 -21.93 -10.78
C PHE A 143 3.67 -23.20 -10.10
N THR A 144 4.18 -24.36 -10.51
CA THR A 144 3.85 -25.65 -9.91
C THR A 144 5.08 -26.54 -9.85
N ARG A 145 5.04 -27.59 -9.03
CA ARG A 145 6.07 -28.63 -8.98
C ARG A 145 5.50 -29.92 -9.55
N MET A 146 6.17 -30.47 -10.56
CA MET A 146 5.88 -31.80 -11.08
C MET A 146 6.91 -32.79 -10.55
N GLN A 147 6.45 -33.91 -9.99
CA GLN A 147 7.29 -35.05 -9.66
C GLN A 147 6.90 -36.21 -10.57
N LYS A 148 7.83 -36.63 -11.44
CA LYS A 148 7.64 -37.82 -12.27
C LYS A 148 8.15 -39.02 -11.46
N ASN A 149 7.25 -39.93 -11.08
CA ASN A 149 7.63 -41.18 -10.46
C ASN A 149 8.26 -42.09 -11.52
N PHE A 150 9.58 -42.00 -11.68
CA PHE A 150 10.33 -43.02 -12.41
C PHE A 150 10.63 -44.17 -11.43
N GLY A 151 9.76 -45.19 -11.40
CA GLY A 151 9.97 -46.36 -10.53
C GLY A 151 8.96 -47.50 -10.73
N LEU A 152 9.45 -48.57 -11.40
CA LEU A 152 9.08 -49.99 -11.20
C LEU A 152 7.73 -50.57 -11.68
N SER A 153 7.19 -50.16 -12.83
CA SER A 153 6.09 -50.91 -13.48
C SER A 153 6.54 -51.89 -14.59
N SER A 154 7.83 -51.99 -14.93
CA SER A 154 8.31 -52.90 -15.99
C SER A 154 8.96 -54.20 -15.48
N VAL A 155 8.91 -54.51 -14.18
CA VAL A 155 9.58 -55.70 -13.59
C VAL A 155 8.60 -56.66 -12.90
N MET A 156 7.29 -56.43 -12.98
CA MET A 156 6.27 -57.33 -12.43
C MET A 156 5.36 -57.93 -13.51
N SER A 157 5.94 -58.29 -14.65
CA SER A 157 5.29 -59.12 -15.67
C SER A 157 6.29 -60.16 -16.21
N LEU A 158 6.67 -61.11 -15.35
CA LEU A 158 7.21 -62.42 -15.70
C LEU A 158 6.67 -63.45 -14.71
#